data_AF-W4RHU3-F1
#
_entry.id   AF-W4RHU3-F1
#
_cell.length_a   1.000
_cell.length_b   1.000
_cell.length_c   1.000
_cell.angle_alpha   90.00
_cell.angle_beta   90.00
_cell.angle_gamma   90.00
#
_symmetry.space_group_name_H-M   'P 1'
#
loop_
_entity.id
_entity.type
_entity.pdbx_description
1 polymer ?
#
loop_
_entity_poly.entity_id
_entity_poly.type
_entity_poly.pdbx_seq_one_letter_code
_entity_poly.pdbx_strand_id
1 'polypeptide(L)'
;MAEMTERILRAYFTESKHIGDHGTLTELAAEVGLDREAVEKMLASDEMAEEVRADESTGQQYGITGVPFFLINKKYAITGAQPTDVIVQSLKKVIAENQITVLNSDDSMICDDDGCEIPNKKN
;
A
#
# COMPACT_ATOMS: atom_id res chain seq x y z
N MET A 1 -10.11 7.73 0.48
CA MET A 1 -8.80 7.75 1.18
C MET A 1 -8.02 9.02 0.86
N ALA A 2 -7.62 9.26 -0.40
CA ALA A 2 -6.78 10.40 -0.77
C ALA A 2 -7.31 11.76 -0.25
N GLU A 3 -8.62 12.01 -0.36
CA GLU A 3 -9.24 13.28 0.05
C GLU A 3 -9.17 13.51 1.56
N MET A 4 -9.50 12.51 2.39
CA MET A 4 -9.42 12.65 3.86
C MET A 4 -7.97 12.77 4.33
N THR A 5 -7.07 11.95 3.79
CA THR A 5 -5.65 12.02 4.12
C THR A 5 -5.08 13.41 3.80
N GLU A 6 -5.33 13.94 2.60
CA GLU A 6 -4.92 15.28 2.21
C GLU A 6 -5.52 16.34 3.15
N ARG A 7 -6.80 16.22 3.50
CA ARG A 7 -7.46 17.17 4.38
C ARG A 7 -6.85 17.22 5.78
N ILE A 8 -6.53 16.07 6.38
CA ILE A 8 -5.86 15.97 7.68
C ILE A 8 -4.44 16.54 7.60
N LEU A 9 -3.67 16.17 6.58
CA LEU A 9 -2.30 16.67 6.40
C LEU A 9 -2.29 18.19 6.27
N ARG A 10 -3.18 18.77 5.47
CA ARG A 10 -3.36 20.21 5.34
C ARG A 10 -3.76 20.86 6.67
N ALA A 11 -4.73 20.27 7.38
CA ALA A 11 -5.19 20.76 8.69
C ALA A 11 -4.03 20.86 9.69
N TYR A 12 -3.18 19.84 9.71
CA TYR A 12 -2.06 19.76 10.63
C TYR A 12 -0.90 20.68 10.22
N PHE A 13 -0.41 20.56 8.98
CA PHE A 13 0.81 21.22 8.55
C PHE A 13 0.62 22.68 8.13
N THR A 14 -0.57 23.08 7.69
CA THR A 14 -0.82 24.43 7.16
C THR A 14 -1.78 25.24 8.02
N GLU A 15 -2.78 24.59 8.63
CA GLU A 15 -3.83 25.26 9.39
C GLU A 15 -3.64 25.18 10.92
N SER A 16 -2.62 24.45 11.38
CA SER A 16 -2.30 24.26 12.80
C SER A 16 -3.48 23.76 13.66
N LYS A 17 -4.39 22.97 13.07
CA LYS A 17 -5.52 22.38 13.79
C LYS A 17 -5.07 21.18 14.66
N HIS A 18 -5.77 20.97 15.78
CA HIS A 18 -5.51 19.83 16.67
C HIS A 18 -6.17 18.54 16.12
N ILE A 19 -5.42 17.74 15.38
CA ILE A 19 -5.94 16.51 14.75
C ILE A 19 -6.18 15.34 15.72
N GLY A 20 -5.79 15.47 17.00
CA GLY A 20 -6.15 14.49 18.04
C GLY A 20 -7.51 14.76 18.71
N ASP A 21 -8.25 15.78 18.26
CA ASP A 21 -9.56 16.15 18.80
C ASP A 21 -10.65 15.62 17.88
N HIS A 22 -11.61 14.88 18.44
CA HIS A 22 -12.66 14.22 17.65
C HIS A 22 -13.60 15.24 17.00
N GLY A 23 -13.85 16.39 17.66
CA GLY A 23 -14.65 17.47 17.09
C GLY A 23 -14.00 18.03 15.82
N THR A 24 -12.71 18.32 15.89
CA THR A 24 -11.90 18.76 14.76
C THR A 24 -11.95 17.72 13.63
N LEU A 25 -11.63 16.45 13.91
CA LEU A 25 -11.63 15.39 12.88
C LEU A 25 -13.00 15.22 12.20
N THR A 26 -14.08 15.33 12.97
CA THR A 26 -15.45 15.26 12.47
C THR A 26 -15.76 16.40 11.51
N GLU A 27 -15.38 17.64 11.85
CA GLU A 27 -15.54 18.79 10.96
C GLU A 27 -14.76 18.59 9.66
N LEU A 28 -13.50 18.14 9.75
CA LEU A 28 -12.67 17.85 8.58
C LEU A 28 -13.28 16.76 7.69
N ALA A 29 -13.87 15.74 8.29
CA ALA A 29 -14.52 14.63 7.58
C ALA A 29 -15.78 15.11 6.84
N ALA A 30 -16.58 15.97 7.46
CA ALA A 30 -17.76 16.57 6.82
C ALA A 30 -17.37 17.46 5.63
N GLU A 31 -16.26 18.21 5.71
CA GLU A 31 -15.75 19.03 4.61
C GLU A 31 -15.40 18.21 3.36
N VAL A 32 -15.02 16.93 3.51
CA VAL A 32 -14.74 16.01 2.40
C VAL A 32 -15.94 15.12 2.04
N GLY A 33 -17.12 15.41 2.59
CA GLY A 33 -18.39 14.77 2.24
C GLY A 33 -18.72 13.49 3.01
N LEU A 34 -18.01 13.18 4.10
CA LEU A 34 -18.37 12.06 4.98
C LEU A 34 -19.55 12.43 5.89
N ASP A 35 -20.37 11.43 6.24
CA ASP A 35 -21.49 11.63 7.15
C ASP A 35 -21.00 11.94 8.57
N ARG A 36 -21.49 13.05 9.12
CA ARG A 36 -21.02 13.57 10.40
C ARG A 36 -21.31 12.62 11.55
N GLU A 37 -22.55 12.13 11.64
CA GLU A 37 -23.00 11.29 12.76
C GLU A 37 -22.28 9.94 12.75
N ALA A 38 -22.09 9.35 11.56
CA ALA A 38 -21.32 8.13 11.39
C ALA A 38 -19.86 8.30 11.83
N VAL A 39 -19.22 9.42 11.48
CA VAL A 39 -17.84 9.72 11.87
C VAL A 39 -17.73 9.95 13.37
N GLU A 40 -18.63 10.73 13.98
CA GLU A 40 -18.65 10.94 15.43
C GLU A 40 -18.79 9.62 16.18
N LYS A 41 -19.68 8.74 15.72
CA LYS A 41 -19.88 7.41 16.30
C LYS A 41 -18.65 6.53 16.16
N MET A 42 -18.03 6.48 14.97
CA MET A 42 -16.83 5.69 14.73
C MET A 42 -15.68 6.17 15.61
N LEU A 43 -15.43 7.48 15.66
CA LEU A 43 -14.39 8.08 16.50
C LEU A 43 -14.64 7.85 17.99
N ALA A 44 -15.89 7.78 18.45
CA ALA A 44 -16.24 7.44 19.83
C ALA A 44 -16.09 5.95 20.17
N SER A 45 -15.64 5.12 19.23
CA SER A 45 -15.48 3.67 19.37
C SER A 45 -14.08 3.21 18.98
N ASP A 46 -13.82 1.92 19.15
CA ASP A 46 -12.56 1.28 18.74
C ASP A 46 -12.67 0.58 17.36
N GLU A 47 -13.71 0.85 16.57
CA GLU A 47 -14.03 0.12 15.33
C GLU A 47 -12.84 0.01 14.35
N MET A 48 -12.04 1.07 14.21
CA MET A 48 -10.87 1.10 13.32
C MET A 48 -9.54 0.88 14.03
N ALA A 49 -9.54 0.72 15.37
CA ALA A 49 -8.31 0.66 16.15
C ALA A 49 -7.46 -0.56 15.82
N GLU A 50 -8.09 -1.73 15.65
CA GLU A 50 -7.38 -2.97 15.29
C GLU A 50 -6.78 -2.90 13.88
N GLU A 51 -7.50 -2.31 12.92
CA GLU A 51 -7.01 -2.15 11.56
C GLU A 51 -5.76 -1.26 11.49
N VAL A 52 -5.78 -0.12 12.20
CA VAL A 52 -4.61 0.77 12.27
C VAL A 52 -3.42 0.08 12.93
N ARG A 53 -3.65 -0.69 14.01
CA ARG A 53 -2.60 -1.49 14.67
C ARG A 53 -2.05 -2.59 13.76
N ALA A 54 -2.89 -3.20 12.92
CA ALA A 54 -2.46 -4.20 11.96
C ALA A 54 -1.55 -3.61 10.88
N ASP A 55 -1.85 -2.40 10.39
CA ASP A 55 -1.01 -1.67 9.46
C ASP A 55 0.35 -1.30 10.09
N GLU A 56 0.35 -0.79 11.33
CA GLU A 56 1.57 -0.52 12.10
C GLU A 56 2.45 -1.78 12.26
N SER A 57 1.82 -2.91 12.65
CA SER A 57 2.50 -4.20 12.82
C SER A 57 3.08 -4.72 11.51
N THR A 58 2.33 -4.59 10.42
CA THR A 58 2.80 -4.95 9.07
C THR A 58 4.04 -4.14 8.70
N GLY A 59 4.03 -2.83 8.97
CA GLY A 59 5.19 -1.98 8.75
C GLY A 59 6.41 -2.40 9.56
N GLN A 60 6.23 -2.75 10.84
CA GLN A 60 7.30 -3.25 11.70
C GLN A 60 7.88 -4.57 11.19
N GLN A 61 7.03 -5.49 10.72
CA GLN A 61 7.47 -6.77 10.14
C GLN A 61 8.31 -6.58 8.87
N TYR A 62 8.02 -5.53 8.09
CA TYR A 62 8.85 -5.13 6.95
C TYR A 62 10.10 -4.32 7.33
N GLY A 63 10.36 -4.11 8.62
CA GLY A 63 11.51 -3.35 9.12
C GLY A 63 11.40 -1.84 8.88
N ILE A 64 10.19 -1.32 8.70
CA ILE A 64 9.95 0.12 8.51
C ILE A 64 10.15 0.84 9.85
N THR A 65 11.11 1.76 9.88
CA THR A 65 11.45 2.56 11.08
C THR A 65 11.16 4.06 10.91
N GLY A 66 10.69 4.47 9.73
CA GLY A 66 10.39 5.87 9.43
C GLY A 66 9.48 6.01 8.21
N VAL A 67 8.79 7.14 8.15
CA VAL A 67 7.84 7.50 7.08
C VAL A 67 8.25 8.83 6.41
N PRO A 68 7.86 9.08 5.15
CA PRO A 68 7.10 8.19 4.26
C PRO A 68 7.94 6.99 3.76
N PHE A 69 7.29 5.86 3.51
CA PHE A 69 7.90 4.63 3.01
C PHE A 69 7.03 4.03 1.91
N PHE A 70 7.64 3.58 0.82
CA PHE A 70 6.94 2.94 -0.30
C PHE A 70 7.53 1.56 -0.56
N LEU A 71 6.69 0.52 -0.46
CA LEU A 71 7.04 -0.86 -0.82
C LEU A 71 6.44 -1.20 -2.19
N ILE A 72 7.27 -1.44 -3.19
CA ILE A 72 6.87 -1.72 -4.56
C ILE A 72 7.10 -3.21 -4.85
N ASN A 73 6.03 -3.88 -5.33
CA ASN A 73 6.04 -5.31 -5.67
C ASN A 73 6.57 -6.22 -4.54
N LYS A 74 6.33 -5.85 -3.27
CA LYS A 74 6.83 -6.54 -2.07
C LYS A 74 8.35 -6.84 -2.07
N LYS A 75 9.13 -6.09 -2.87
CA LYS A 75 10.55 -6.38 -3.13
C LYS A 75 11.44 -5.14 -3.06
N TYR A 76 10.96 -4.00 -3.55
CA TYR A 76 11.75 -2.76 -3.63
C TYR A 76 11.19 -1.74 -2.65
N ALA A 77 12.06 -1.11 -1.88
CA ALA A 77 11.69 -0.07 -0.91
C ALA A 77 12.24 1.29 -1.34
N ILE A 78 11.42 2.34 -1.21
CA ILE A 78 11.84 3.73 -1.28
C ILE A 78 11.53 4.34 0.09
N THR A 79 12.56 4.86 0.77
CA THR A 79 12.44 5.45 2.10
C THR A 79 12.63 6.96 2.07
N GLY A 80 11.79 7.67 2.81
CA GLY A 80 11.78 9.12 2.89
C GLY A 80 11.08 9.82 1.74
N ALA A 81 10.93 11.14 1.89
CA ALA A 81 10.36 12.02 0.87
C ALA A 81 11.39 12.25 -0.25
N GLN A 82 11.54 11.26 -1.13
CA GLN A 82 12.47 11.33 -2.25
C GLN A 82 11.98 12.28 -3.34
N PRO A 83 12.90 12.89 -4.11
CA PRO A 83 12.57 13.64 -5.31
C PRO A 83 11.72 12.84 -6.31
N THR A 84 10.84 13.51 -7.04
CA THR A 84 9.91 12.86 -7.98
C THR A 84 10.65 12.05 -9.06
N ASP A 85 11.78 12.55 -9.54
CA ASP A 85 12.61 11.86 -10.54
C ASP A 85 13.17 10.54 -10.02
N VAL A 86 13.57 10.48 -8.74
CA VAL A 86 14.02 9.23 -8.09
C VAL A 86 12.88 8.21 -8.08
N ILE A 87 11.68 8.61 -7.66
CA ILE A 87 10.50 7.72 -7.62
C ILE A 87 10.18 7.19 -9.02
N VAL A 88 10.16 8.08 -10.03
CA VAL A 88 9.87 7.71 -11.42
C VAL A 88 10.93 6.73 -11.97
N GLN A 89 12.21 6.97 -11.70
CA GLN A 89 13.29 6.07 -12.12
C GLN A 89 13.18 4.70 -11.45
N SER A 90 12.90 4.65 -10.14
CA SER A 90 12.67 3.41 -9.41
C SER A 90 11.52 2.61 -10.01
N LEU A 91 10.38 3.25 -10.30
CA LEU A 91 9.23 2.58 -10.92
C LEU A 91 9.57 2.02 -12.32
N LYS A 92 10.27 2.79 -13.16
CA LYS A 92 10.71 2.32 -14.49
C LYS A 92 11.61 1.08 -14.38
N LYS A 93 12.54 1.08 -13.42
CA LYS A 93 13.40 -0.07 -13.14
C LYS A 93 12.60 -1.30 -12.73
N VAL A 94 11.67 -1.14 -11.78
CA VAL A 94 10.82 -2.25 -11.32
C VAL A 94 10.00 -2.84 -12.47
N ILE A 95 9.42 -2.00 -13.33
CA ILE A 95 8.65 -2.45 -14.50
C ILE A 95 9.53 -3.24 -15.47
N ALA A 96 10.75 -2.77 -15.74
CA ALA A 96 11.68 -3.46 -16.63
C ALA A 96 12.13 -4.82 -16.09
N GLU A 97 12.35 -4.95 -14.78
CA GLU A 97 12.76 -6.20 -14.12
C GLU A 97 11.61 -7.20 -13.92
N ASN A 98 10.35 -6.75 -13.97
CA ASN A 98 9.18 -7.61 -13.79
C ASN A 98 8.71 -8.28 -15.10
N GLN A 99 9.57 -8.34 -16.13
CA GLN A 99 9.31 -9.12 -17.33
C GLN A 99 9.41 -10.61 -16.98
N ILE A 100 8.33 -11.35 -17.23
CA ILE A 100 8.27 -12.79 -16.99
C ILE A 100 9.30 -13.47 -17.88
N THR A 101 10.35 -14.01 -17.26
CA THR A 101 11.28 -14.90 -17.94
C THR A 101 10.77 -16.32 -17.77
N VAL A 102 10.31 -16.93 -18.86
CA VAL A 102 9.94 -18.34 -18.87
C VAL A 102 11.22 -19.16 -18.81
N LEU A 103 11.46 -19.82 -17.68
CA LEU A 103 12.68 -20.59 -17.42
C LEU A 103 12.70 -21.97 -18.12
N ASN A 104 11.57 -22.36 -18.72
CA ASN A 104 11.31 -23.67 -19.32
C ASN A 104 11.08 -23.58 -20.84
N SER A 105 11.86 -22.76 -21.55
CA SER A 105 11.75 -22.64 -23.01
C SER A 105 12.37 -23.80 -23.80
N ASP A 106 13.05 -24.74 -23.13
CA ASP A 106 13.61 -25.94 -23.73
C ASP A 106 13.04 -27.21 -23.07
N ASP A 107 12.11 -27.85 -23.77
CA ASP A 107 11.73 -29.29 -23.68
C ASP A 107 11.45 -29.87 -22.28
N SER A 108 10.78 -29.11 -21.40
CA SER A 108 10.32 -29.61 -20.10
C SER A 108 8.79 -29.80 -20.08
N MET A 109 8.33 -30.91 -19.54
CA MET A 109 6.93 -31.35 -19.42
C MET A 109 5.97 -30.22 -19.07
N ILE A 110 5.14 -29.82 -20.04
CA ILE A 110 4.07 -28.84 -19.87
C ILE A 110 2.76 -29.62 -19.68
N CYS A 111 2.02 -29.25 -18.64
CA CYS A 111 0.63 -29.63 -18.51
C CYS A 111 -0.20 -28.45 -19.01
N ASP A 112 -1.02 -28.70 -20.03
CA ASP A 112 -2.04 -27.76 -20.48
C ASP A 112 -3.44 -28.28 -20.10
N ASP A 113 -4.47 -27.55 -20.52
CA ASP A 113 -5.87 -27.90 -20.25
C ASP A 113 -6.30 -29.23 -20.89
N ASP A 114 -5.53 -29.74 -21.85
CA ASP A 114 -5.79 -30.97 -22.60
C ASP A 114 -4.97 -32.16 -22.09
N GLY A 115 -3.97 -31.95 -21.23
CA GLY A 115 -3.26 -33.00 -20.51
C GLY A 115 -1.79 -32.69 -20.22
N CYS A 116 -1.09 -33.67 -19.64
CA CYS A 116 0.35 -33.58 -19.37
C CYS A 116 1.11 -34.57 -20.26
N GLU A 117 2.10 -34.11 -21.02
CA GLU A 117 2.98 -35.00 -21.79
C GLU A 117 3.97 -35.73 -20.88
N ILE A 118 3.98 -37.08 -20.93
CA ILE A 118 4.95 -37.93 -20.22
C ILE A 118 6.04 -38.41 -21.21
N PRO A 119 7.33 -38.15 -20.96
CA PRO A 119 8.39 -38.56 -21.87
C PRO A 119 8.54 -40.08 -21.87
N ASN A 120 8.51 -40.67 -23.07
CA ASN A 120 8.77 -42.10 -23.25
C ASN A 120 10.22 -42.43 -22.88
N LYS A 121 10.40 -43.15 -21.77
CA LYS A 121 11.69 -43.70 -21.36
C LYS A 121 12.15 -44.71 -22.44
N LYS A 122 13.13 -44.35 -23.26
CA LYS A 122 13.78 -45.32 -24.16
C LYS A 122 14.48 -46.38 -23.30
N ASN A 123 14.09 -47.64 -23.47
CA ASN A 123 14.81 -48.82 -22.97
C ASN A 123 16.20 -48.92 -23.59
#